data_AF-K7FI14-F1
#
_entry.id   AF-K7FI14-F1
#
_cell.length_a   1.000
_cell.length_b   1.000
_cell.length_c   1.000
_cell.angle_alpha   90.00
_cell.angle_beta   90.00
_cell.angle_gamma   90.00
#
_symmetry.space_group_name_H-M   'P 1'
#
loop_
_entity.id
_entity.type
_entity.pdbx_description
1 polymer ?
#
loop_
_entity_poly.entity_id
_entity_poly.type
_entity_poly.pdbx_seq_one_letter_code
_entity_poly.pdbx_strand_id
1 'polypeptide(L)'
;MPPVFRQAAEPNAEFALRVQELLAVELGVVSTRLTAADKAEHMKRLRHTPPHLLASAAGQPGDAERRASPTLAGVGPPASEDVQIAEMAQRVKEVLPHVSLGTIRRDLAQTNCVDTTIANLLEGWVPLLPEDKELGTGCLAASTSQTPVASSPQCAATSSSTKPSMKLFARSPVERHLSLQERKHVLYAYARRRYLEKYGTQRADGSH
;
A
#
# COMPACT_ATOMS: atom_id res chain seq x y z
N MET A 1 -6.72 32.77 -31.34
CA MET A 1 -5.51 32.03 -31.78
C MET A 1 -5.52 31.63 -33.26
N PRO A 2 -4.52 32.02 -34.07
CA PRO A 2 -4.32 31.56 -35.45
C PRO A 2 -3.78 30.12 -35.51
N PRO A 3 -3.92 29.41 -36.65
CA PRO A 3 -3.42 28.05 -36.81
C PRO A 3 -1.88 27.99 -36.72
N VAL A 4 -1.36 27.07 -35.89
CA VAL A 4 0.08 26.86 -35.71
C VAL A 4 0.54 25.68 -36.55
N PHE A 5 1.42 25.96 -37.52
CA PHE A 5 2.00 24.91 -38.38
C PHE A 5 3.30 24.38 -37.79
N ARG A 6 3.52 23.08 -37.95
CA ARG A 6 4.77 22.42 -37.55
C ARG A 6 5.84 22.65 -38.62
N GLN A 7 7.06 22.98 -38.19
CA GLN A 7 8.19 23.16 -39.10
C GLN A 7 8.87 21.80 -39.38
N ALA A 8 9.39 21.61 -40.60
CA ALA A 8 9.88 20.29 -41.04
C ALA A 8 11.08 19.76 -40.24
N ALA A 9 11.93 20.66 -39.72
CA ALA A 9 13.12 20.31 -38.94
C ALA A 9 12.87 20.29 -37.42
N GLU A 10 11.65 20.59 -36.97
CA GLU A 10 11.35 20.77 -35.54
C GLU A 10 10.99 19.43 -34.86
N PRO A 11 11.69 19.05 -33.78
CA PRO A 11 11.34 17.88 -32.99
C PRO A 11 9.98 18.09 -32.30
N ASN A 12 9.25 16.99 -32.07
CA ASN A 12 7.89 17.05 -31.52
C ASN A 12 7.81 17.76 -30.15
N ALA A 13 8.86 17.63 -29.34
CA ALA A 13 8.95 18.27 -28.03
C ALA A 13 9.00 19.81 -28.13
N GLU A 14 9.76 20.36 -29.08
CA GLU A 14 9.86 21.82 -29.28
C GLU A 14 8.56 22.39 -29.84
N PHE A 15 7.94 21.67 -30.78
CA PHE A 15 6.62 22.05 -31.31
C PHE A 15 5.58 22.14 -30.21
N ALA A 16 5.55 21.14 -29.31
CA ALA A 16 4.63 21.13 -28.17
C ALA A 16 4.87 22.31 -27.23
N LEU A 17 6.13 22.66 -26.96
CA LEU A 17 6.47 23.82 -26.13
C LEU A 17 6.02 25.14 -26.77
N ARG A 18 6.22 25.33 -28.08
CA ARG A 18 5.74 26.53 -28.79
C ARG A 18 4.23 26.66 -28.75
N VAL A 19 3.52 25.57 -29.02
CA VAL A 19 2.04 25.55 -28.94
C VAL A 19 1.58 25.86 -27.52
N GLN A 20 2.24 25.28 -26.51
CA GLN A 20 1.93 25.55 -25.11
C GLN A 20 2.14 27.02 -24.74
N GLU A 21 3.24 27.63 -25.18
CA GLU A 21 3.54 29.05 -24.93
C GLU A 21 2.49 29.97 -25.57
N LEU A 22 2.15 29.73 -26.84
CA LEU A 22 1.12 30.51 -27.55
C LEU A 22 -0.26 30.40 -26.87
N LEU A 23 -0.65 29.19 -26.46
CA LEU A 23 -1.89 28.96 -25.72
C LEU A 23 -1.87 29.63 -24.35
N ALA A 24 -0.73 29.59 -23.67
CA ALA A 24 -0.58 30.19 -22.35
C ALA A 24 -0.76 31.72 -22.41
N VAL A 25 -0.16 32.38 -23.41
CA VAL A 25 -0.33 33.81 -23.66
C VAL A 25 -1.79 34.16 -23.93
N GLU A 26 -2.48 33.40 -24.79
CA GLU A 26 -3.91 33.64 -25.10
C GLU A 26 -4.80 33.49 -23.86
N LEU A 27 -4.52 32.49 -23.01
CA LEU A 27 -5.28 32.21 -21.81
C LEU A 27 -4.87 33.07 -20.61
N GLY A 28 -3.82 33.91 -20.75
CA GLY A 28 -3.27 34.71 -19.64
C GLY A 28 -2.65 33.87 -18.53
N VAL A 29 -2.19 32.65 -18.83
CA VAL A 29 -1.54 31.74 -17.87
C VAL A 29 -0.04 31.61 -18.18
N VAL A 30 0.73 31.12 -17.20
CA VAL A 30 2.18 30.92 -17.37
C VAL A 30 2.44 29.54 -17.95
N SER A 31 3.20 29.47 -19.06
CA SER A 31 3.64 28.19 -19.63
C SER A 31 4.71 27.54 -18.74
N THR A 32 4.69 26.22 -18.59
CA THR A 32 5.64 25.47 -17.74
C THR A 32 6.42 24.42 -18.53
N ARG A 33 7.69 24.17 -18.20
CA ARG A 33 8.51 23.13 -18.87
C ARG A 33 8.33 21.74 -18.25
N LEU A 34 7.10 21.38 -17.85
CA LEU A 34 6.82 20.09 -17.23
C LEU A 34 6.63 19.00 -18.29
N THR A 35 7.44 17.96 -18.19
CA THR A 35 7.45 16.80 -19.08
C THR A 35 6.60 15.67 -18.53
N ALA A 36 6.35 14.64 -19.35
CA ALA A 36 5.70 13.42 -18.90
C ALA A 36 6.49 12.70 -17.78
N ALA A 37 7.83 12.83 -17.79
CA ALA A 37 8.68 12.28 -16.74
C ALA A 37 8.43 12.99 -15.39
N ASP A 38 8.29 14.32 -15.41
CA ASP A 38 8.00 15.11 -14.21
C ASP A 38 6.66 14.73 -13.59
N LYS A 39 5.64 14.44 -14.42
CA LYS A 39 4.35 13.92 -13.96
C LYS A 39 4.50 12.55 -13.29
N ALA A 40 5.25 11.64 -13.91
CA ALA A 40 5.48 10.31 -13.35
C ALA A 40 6.25 10.36 -12.02
N GLU A 41 7.23 11.25 -11.93
CA GLU A 41 8.02 11.46 -10.72
C GLU A 41 7.20 12.15 -9.62
N HIS A 42 6.34 13.12 -9.97
CA HIS A 42 5.35 13.69 -9.04
C HIS A 42 4.38 12.63 -8.50
N MET A 43 3.84 11.76 -9.36
CA MET A 43 3.01 10.63 -8.93
C MET A 43 3.75 9.64 -8.03
N LYS A 44 5.07 9.49 -8.20
CA LYS A 44 5.90 8.67 -7.32
C LYS A 44 6.05 9.34 -5.96
N ARG A 45 6.31 10.65 -5.92
CA ARG A 45 6.39 11.42 -4.67
C ARG A 45 5.09 11.33 -3.85
N LEU A 46 3.92 11.48 -4.47
CA LEU A 46 2.63 11.34 -3.77
C LEU A 46 2.44 9.98 -3.08
N ARG A 47 3.09 8.91 -3.57
CA ARG A 47 3.01 7.57 -2.96
C ARG A 47 3.97 7.37 -1.78
N HIS A 48 4.99 8.22 -1.65
CA HIS A 48 6.05 8.06 -0.66
C HIS A 48 6.18 9.25 0.31
N THR A 49 5.60 10.40 -0.04
CA THR A 49 5.56 11.58 0.82
C THR A 49 4.23 11.58 1.58
N PRO A 50 4.24 11.45 2.92
CA PRO A 50 3.02 11.53 3.71
C PRO A 50 2.36 12.91 3.49
N PRO A 51 1.02 12.98 3.38
CA PRO A 51 0.28 14.20 3.02
C PRO A 51 0.56 15.40 3.93
N HIS A 52 1.02 15.15 5.17
CA HIS A 52 1.41 16.19 6.14
C HIS A 52 2.61 17.05 5.68
N LEU A 53 3.51 16.55 4.84
CA LEU A 53 4.68 17.34 4.38
C LEU A 53 4.40 18.17 3.11
N LEU A 54 3.35 17.85 2.35
CA LEU A 54 2.98 18.61 1.14
C LEU A 54 2.14 19.84 1.46
N ALA A 55 1.33 19.79 2.52
CA ALA A 55 0.58 20.96 3.00
C ALA A 55 1.51 22.08 3.50
N SER A 56 2.69 21.73 4.04
CA SER A 56 3.67 22.71 4.53
C SER A 56 4.50 23.36 3.43
N ALA A 57 4.56 22.80 2.22
CA ALA A 57 5.40 23.30 1.12
C ALA A 57 4.62 24.13 0.07
N ALA A 58 3.29 24.17 0.14
CA ALA A 58 2.43 24.99 -0.73
C ALA A 58 2.22 26.42 -0.22
N GLY A 59 2.87 26.82 0.88
CA GLY A 59 2.92 28.21 1.33
C GLY A 59 3.79 29.05 0.39
N GLN A 60 3.15 29.82 -0.49
CA GLN A 60 3.84 30.84 -1.28
C GLN A 60 4.40 31.98 -0.41
N PRO A 61 5.45 32.68 -0.89
CA PRO A 61 6.08 33.82 -0.25
C PRO A 61 5.34 35.14 -0.58
N GLY A 62 5.31 36.10 0.35
CA GLY A 62 4.80 37.44 0.08
C GLY A 62 4.39 38.24 1.32
N ASP A 63 5.36 39.00 1.83
CA ASP A 63 5.24 40.31 2.50
C ASP A 63 4.58 40.46 3.89
N ALA A 64 5.45 40.84 4.82
CA ALA A 64 5.35 41.98 5.75
C ALA A 64 4.22 42.07 6.80
N GLU A 65 4.71 42.04 8.06
CA GLU A 65 4.39 42.99 9.14
C GLU A 65 3.38 42.62 10.24
N ARG A 66 3.98 42.17 11.36
CA ARG A 66 3.68 42.46 12.78
C ARG A 66 2.22 42.62 13.22
N ARG A 67 1.85 41.76 14.17
CA ARG A 67 1.69 42.22 15.57
C ARG A 67 2.00 41.12 16.57
N ALA A 68 2.99 41.39 17.41
CA ALA A 68 3.29 40.60 18.59
C ALA A 68 2.20 40.77 19.65
N SER A 69 1.87 39.67 20.33
CA SER A 69 1.59 39.67 21.77
C SER A 69 2.04 38.31 22.33
N PRO A 70 2.94 38.28 23.33
CA PRO A 70 3.40 37.05 23.94
C PRO A 70 2.42 36.65 25.04
N THR A 71 1.98 35.39 25.05
CA THR A 71 1.46 34.77 26.27
C THR A 71 2.23 33.47 26.49
N LEU A 72 2.78 33.39 27.69
CA LEU A 72 3.77 32.44 28.15
C LEU A 72 3.03 31.25 28.80
N ALA A 73 3.13 30.07 28.20
CA ALA A 73 2.91 28.70 28.72
C ALA A 73 2.59 27.83 27.50
N GLY A 74 3.47 26.98 26.97
CA GLY A 74 4.02 25.81 27.63
C GLY A 74 3.32 24.57 27.08
N VAL A 75 4.03 23.79 26.25
CA VAL A 75 3.63 22.55 25.54
C VAL A 75 2.90 22.78 24.20
N GLY A 76 3.45 22.21 23.11
CA GLY A 76 2.96 22.33 21.73
C GLY A 76 1.58 21.69 21.48
N PRO A 77 1.06 21.62 20.24
CA PRO A 77 -0.31 21.14 19.99
C PRO A 77 -0.36 19.64 19.62
N PRO A 78 -0.55 18.71 20.59
CA PRO A 78 -1.07 17.37 20.29
C PRO A 78 -2.60 17.37 20.19
N ALA A 79 -3.27 18.46 20.59
CA ALA A 79 -4.73 18.51 20.69
C ALA A 79 -5.44 18.45 19.33
N SER A 80 -4.89 19.08 18.29
CA SER A 80 -5.50 19.11 16.96
C SER A 80 -5.50 17.74 16.27
N GLU A 81 -4.44 16.96 16.48
CA GLU A 81 -4.33 15.59 15.97
C GLU A 81 -5.26 14.65 16.75
N ASP A 82 -5.36 14.83 18.07
CA ASP A 82 -6.22 13.98 18.90
C ASP A 82 -7.72 14.18 18.62
N VAL A 83 -8.16 15.41 18.30
CA VAL A 83 -9.53 15.70 17.85
C VAL A 83 -9.82 15.01 16.50
N GLN A 84 -8.90 15.09 15.53
CA GLN A 84 -9.06 14.43 14.24
C GLN A 84 -9.10 12.90 14.39
N ILE A 85 -8.24 12.33 15.22
CA ILE A 85 -8.23 10.89 15.52
C ILE A 85 -9.53 10.47 16.21
N ALA A 86 -10.08 11.28 17.11
CA ALA A 86 -11.36 11.00 17.76
C ALA A 86 -12.53 10.98 16.77
N GLU A 87 -12.57 11.92 15.82
CA GLU A 87 -13.58 11.94 14.75
C GLU A 87 -13.46 10.73 13.83
N MET A 88 -12.24 10.40 13.39
CA MET A 88 -11.99 9.20 12.59
C MET A 88 -12.39 7.93 13.35
N ALA A 89 -12.10 7.87 14.65
CA ALA A 89 -12.45 6.74 15.48
C ALA A 89 -13.97 6.55 15.59
N GLN A 90 -14.73 7.64 15.63
CA GLN A 90 -16.19 7.58 15.64
C GLN A 90 -16.76 7.01 14.34
N ARG A 91 -16.20 7.42 13.18
CA ARG A 91 -16.59 6.85 11.87
C ARG A 91 -16.33 5.35 11.80
N VAL A 92 -15.18 4.90 12.31
CA VAL A 92 -14.87 3.47 12.41
C VAL A 92 -15.83 2.75 13.38
N LYS A 93 -16.22 3.40 14.49
CA LYS A 93 -17.14 2.85 15.48
C LYS A 93 -18.54 2.60 14.93
N GLU A 94 -18.99 3.41 13.96
CA GLU A 94 -20.27 3.21 13.25
C GLU A 94 -20.25 1.96 12.36
N VAL A 95 -19.12 1.66 11.71
CA VAL A 95 -18.99 0.49 10.84
C VAL A 95 -18.56 -0.78 11.58
N LEU A 96 -17.87 -0.64 12.71
CA LEU A 96 -17.38 -1.74 13.56
C LEU A 96 -17.86 -1.55 15.02
N PRO A 97 -19.15 -1.77 15.31
CA PRO A 97 -19.72 -1.47 16.62
C PRO A 97 -19.15 -2.32 17.76
N HIS A 98 -18.60 -3.51 17.46
CA HIS A 98 -18.03 -4.42 18.47
C HIS A 98 -16.60 -4.05 18.91
N VAL A 99 -15.92 -3.12 18.21
CA VAL A 99 -14.55 -2.72 18.54
C VAL A 99 -14.56 -1.52 19.50
N SER A 100 -13.68 -1.51 20.50
CA SER A 100 -13.58 -0.41 21.46
C SER A 100 -12.92 0.83 20.84
N LEU A 101 -13.39 2.02 21.23
CA LEU A 101 -12.82 3.29 20.77
C LEU A 101 -11.33 3.41 21.11
N GLY A 102 -10.90 2.89 22.27
CA GLY A 102 -9.48 2.89 22.65
C GLY A 102 -8.60 2.08 21.70
N THR A 103 -9.13 0.96 21.18
CA THR A 103 -8.42 0.14 20.20
C THR A 103 -8.35 0.79 18.83
N ILE A 104 -9.45 1.41 18.40
CA ILE A 104 -9.51 2.17 17.16
C ILE A 104 -8.56 3.38 17.21
N ARG A 105 -8.55 4.15 18.30
CA ARG A 105 -7.65 5.31 18.46
C ARG A 105 -6.17 4.91 18.44
N ARG A 106 -5.81 3.78 19.05
CA ARG A 106 -4.44 3.25 19.03
C ARG A 106 -3.97 2.88 17.63
N ASP A 107 -4.83 2.24 16.84
CA ASP A 107 -4.50 1.88 15.46
C ASP A 107 -4.47 3.12 14.56
N LEU A 108 -5.43 4.04 14.69
CA LEU A 108 -5.46 5.31 13.95
C LEU A 108 -4.26 6.22 14.27
N ALA A 109 -3.73 6.17 15.49
CA ALA A 109 -2.50 6.88 15.83
C ALA A 109 -1.27 6.36 15.05
N GLN A 110 -1.33 5.12 14.52
CA GLN A 110 -0.28 4.52 13.70
C GLN A 110 -0.57 4.65 12.19
N THR A 111 -1.81 4.39 11.77
CA THR A 111 -2.20 4.33 10.35
C THR A 111 -2.63 5.68 9.79
N ASN A 112 -3.18 6.57 10.63
CA ASN A 112 -3.83 7.83 10.25
C ASN A 112 -4.84 7.66 9.09
N CYS A 113 -5.47 6.50 8.95
CA CYS A 113 -6.36 6.18 7.84
C CYS A 113 -7.47 5.23 8.28
N VAL A 114 -8.73 5.66 8.09
CA VAL A 114 -9.94 4.90 8.45
C VAL A 114 -9.99 3.54 7.75
N ASP A 115 -9.77 3.50 6.44
CA ASP A 115 -9.89 2.28 5.64
C ASP A 115 -8.83 1.24 6.01
N THR A 116 -7.59 1.68 6.20
CA THR A 116 -6.48 0.83 6.67
C THR A 116 -6.78 0.29 8.07
N THR A 117 -7.32 1.12 8.96
CA THR A 117 -7.70 0.69 10.31
C THR A 117 -8.83 -0.33 10.30
N ILE A 118 -9.84 -0.18 9.44
CA ILE A 118 -10.90 -1.18 9.28
C ILE A 118 -10.30 -2.51 8.81
N ALA A 119 -9.43 -2.49 7.79
CA ALA A 119 -8.77 -3.69 7.29
C ALA A 119 -7.94 -4.39 8.39
N ASN A 120 -7.10 -3.65 9.12
CA ASN A 120 -6.27 -4.21 10.19
C ASN A 120 -7.10 -4.87 11.32
N LEU A 121 -8.22 -4.24 11.69
CA LEU A 121 -9.13 -4.75 12.72
C LEU A 121 -9.86 -6.02 12.27
N LEU A 122 -10.27 -6.08 11.00
CA LEU A 122 -10.94 -7.26 10.43
C LEU A 122 -9.97 -8.42 10.17
N GLU A 123 -8.73 -8.11 9.80
CA GLU A 123 -7.67 -9.09 9.57
C GLU A 123 -7.05 -9.63 10.89
N GLY A 124 -7.42 -9.06 12.04
CA GLY A 124 -7.04 -9.56 13.36
C GLY A 124 -5.64 -9.19 13.85
N TRP A 125 -5.05 -8.11 13.30
CA TRP A 125 -3.68 -7.67 13.65
C TRP A 125 -3.61 -6.91 14.98
N VAL A 126 -4.76 -6.51 15.52
CA VAL A 126 -4.87 -5.89 16.83
C VAL A 126 -5.52 -6.88 17.78
N PRO A 127 -4.82 -7.35 18.84
CA PRO A 127 -5.44 -8.16 19.88
C PRO A 127 -6.62 -7.39 20.47
N LEU A 128 -7.84 -7.87 20.21
CA LEU A 128 -9.03 -7.37 20.86
C LEU A 128 -8.93 -7.79 22.33
N LEU A 129 -8.45 -6.89 23.19
CA LEU A 129 -8.57 -7.05 24.63
C LEU A 129 -10.06 -6.87 24.96
N PRO A 130 -10.79 -7.92 25.38
CA PRO A 130 -12.19 -7.78 25.75
C PRO A 130 -12.26 -6.92 27.01
N GLU A 131 -12.98 -5.81 26.96
CA GLU A 131 -13.38 -5.08 28.16
C GLU A 131 -14.77 -5.58 28.57
N ASP A 132 -14.86 -6.04 29.80
CA ASP A 132 -15.99 -6.76 30.38
C ASP A 132 -17.31 -5.98 30.33
N LYS A 133 -18.36 -6.65 29.85
CA LYS A 133 -19.73 -6.36 30.29
C LYS A 133 -20.46 -7.67 30.57
N GLU A 134 -20.67 -7.86 31.86
CA GLU A 134 -21.31 -8.97 32.55
C GLU A 134 -22.72 -9.34 32.05
N LEU A 135 -23.05 -10.63 32.32
CA LEU A 135 -24.33 -11.35 32.32
C LEU A 135 -24.83 -11.99 31.01
N GLY A 136 -24.63 -13.32 30.92
CA GLY A 136 -25.41 -14.18 30.02
C GLY A 136 -24.92 -15.62 29.84
N THR A 137 -24.61 -16.33 30.94
CA THR A 137 -24.63 -17.80 31.13
C THR A 137 -24.38 -18.71 29.91
N GLY A 138 -23.24 -19.42 29.90
CA GLY A 138 -23.08 -20.59 29.03
C GLY A 138 -21.66 -21.15 28.88
N CYS A 139 -21.08 -21.59 30.00
CA CYS A 139 -19.98 -22.53 30.20
C CYS A 139 -19.05 -22.89 29.01
N LEU A 140 -17.75 -22.57 29.10
CA LEU A 140 -16.64 -23.47 29.52
C LEU A 140 -16.49 -24.71 28.59
N ALA A 141 -15.35 -25.06 28.00
CA ALA A 141 -13.96 -24.78 28.36
C ALA A 141 -13.06 -25.08 27.16
N ALA A 142 -11.93 -24.38 27.09
CA ALA A 142 -10.75 -24.89 26.41
C ALA A 142 -10.31 -26.18 27.12
N SER A 143 -10.14 -27.27 26.38
CA SER A 143 -9.29 -28.36 26.80
C SER A 143 -8.61 -29.02 25.61
N THR A 144 -7.38 -29.37 25.95
CA THR A 144 -6.27 -29.83 25.14
C THR A 144 -6.52 -31.17 24.43
N SER A 145 -5.62 -31.47 23.50
CA SER A 145 -5.16 -32.80 23.09
C SER A 145 -5.94 -33.60 22.02
N GLN A 146 -5.18 -33.89 20.95
CA GLN A 146 -5.12 -35.14 20.16
C GLN A 146 -5.75 -35.17 18.75
N THR A 147 -4.86 -35.38 17.78
CA THR A 147 -5.05 -36.01 16.46
C THR A 147 -5.39 -37.50 16.61
N PRO A 148 -5.50 -38.34 15.54
CA PRO A 148 -6.04 -38.16 14.19
C PRO A 148 -7.11 -39.25 13.89
N VAL A 149 -8.01 -39.06 12.91
CA VAL A 149 -8.61 -40.21 12.19
C VAL A 149 -8.93 -39.87 10.74
N ALA A 150 -8.62 -40.86 9.91
CA ALA A 150 -8.68 -40.88 8.47
C ALA A 150 -10.11 -40.79 7.92
N SER A 151 -10.24 -40.27 6.70
CA SER A 151 -11.14 -40.82 5.67
C SER A 151 -10.74 -40.24 4.31
N SER A 152 -10.05 -41.05 3.52
CA SER A 152 -10.07 -40.97 2.07
C SER A 152 -11.39 -41.56 1.57
N PRO A 153 -11.90 -41.11 0.42
CA PRO A 153 -11.84 -42.01 -0.72
C PRO A 153 -11.24 -41.36 -1.97
N GLN A 154 -10.58 -42.22 -2.73
CA GLN A 154 -9.83 -41.96 -3.96
C GLN A 154 -10.74 -41.72 -5.18
N CYS A 155 -10.04 -41.38 -6.27
CA CYS A 155 -10.33 -41.55 -7.70
C CYS A 155 -10.70 -40.22 -8.39
N ALA A 156 -10.04 -39.78 -9.46
CA ALA A 156 -9.29 -40.53 -10.46
C ALA A 156 -8.09 -39.72 -10.99
N ALA A 157 -6.99 -40.43 -11.22
CA ALA A 157 -5.90 -40.00 -12.06
C ALA A 157 -6.29 -40.14 -13.54
N THR A 158 -6.04 -39.11 -14.34
CA THR A 158 -5.78 -39.27 -15.77
C THR A 158 -4.61 -38.37 -16.18
N SER A 159 -3.51 -39.06 -16.50
CA SER A 159 -2.58 -38.78 -17.60
C SER A 159 -1.98 -37.38 -17.77
N SER A 160 -0.66 -37.34 -17.51
CA SER A 160 0.38 -36.63 -18.26
C SER A 160 -0.05 -35.83 -19.49
N SER A 161 0.10 -34.52 -19.44
CA SER A 161 0.40 -33.70 -20.62
C SER A 161 1.51 -32.73 -20.29
N THR A 162 2.70 -33.10 -20.72
CA THR A 162 3.89 -32.25 -20.82
C THR A 162 3.63 -31.17 -21.88
N LYS A 163 3.03 -30.05 -21.48
CA LYS A 163 3.04 -28.75 -22.18
C LYS A 163 2.52 -27.70 -21.19
N PRO A 164 3.20 -26.55 -21.01
CA PRO A 164 2.64 -25.47 -20.20
C PRO A 164 1.48 -24.86 -20.97
N SER A 165 0.29 -25.45 -20.81
CA SER A 165 -0.93 -24.89 -21.41
C SER A 165 -1.21 -23.57 -20.73
N MET A 166 -1.05 -22.51 -21.51
CA MET A 166 -1.37 -21.16 -21.13
C MET A 166 -2.84 -21.11 -20.65
N LYS A 167 -3.02 -20.60 -19.43
CA LYS A 167 -4.23 -19.90 -18.95
C LYS A 167 -5.48 -20.74 -18.68
N LEU A 168 -5.48 -21.57 -17.64
CA LEU A 168 -6.65 -21.69 -16.76
C LEU A 168 -6.14 -21.94 -15.33
N PHE A 169 -6.41 -21.01 -14.41
CA PHE A 169 -6.24 -21.31 -13.00
C PHE A 169 -7.20 -22.44 -12.61
N ALA A 170 -6.79 -23.31 -11.68
CA ALA A 170 -7.67 -24.31 -11.10
C ALA A 170 -9.01 -23.68 -10.66
N ARG A 171 -10.12 -24.40 -10.83
CA ARG A 171 -11.46 -23.89 -10.51
C ARG A 171 -11.64 -23.68 -9.00
N SER A 172 -11.00 -24.49 -8.16
CA SER A 172 -11.03 -24.35 -6.70
C SER A 172 -9.95 -23.37 -6.19
N PRO A 173 -10.29 -22.46 -5.24
CA PRO A 173 -9.32 -21.58 -4.57
C PRO A 173 -8.17 -22.35 -3.89
N VAL A 174 -8.48 -23.48 -3.25
CA VAL A 174 -7.49 -24.31 -2.54
C VAL A 174 -6.49 -24.92 -3.51
N GLU A 175 -6.98 -25.48 -4.61
CA GLU A 175 -6.15 -26.07 -5.66
C GLU A 175 -5.25 -25.02 -6.34
N ARG A 176 -5.77 -23.79 -6.51
CA ARG A 176 -4.98 -22.66 -7.00
C ARG A 176 -3.83 -22.29 -6.06
N HIS A 177 -4.09 -22.27 -4.74
CA HIS A 177 -3.06 -22.01 -3.73
C HIS A 177 -1.98 -23.09 -3.76
N LEU A 178 -2.37 -24.37 -3.79
CA LEU A 178 -1.44 -25.49 -3.86
C LEU A 178 -0.59 -25.45 -5.13
N SER A 179 -1.20 -25.20 -6.28
CA SER A 179 -0.48 -25.05 -7.55
C SER A 179 0.55 -23.91 -7.51
N LEU A 180 0.22 -22.79 -6.86
CA LEU A 180 1.16 -21.69 -6.68
C LEU A 180 2.34 -22.11 -5.79
N GLN A 181 2.08 -22.77 -4.66
CA GLN A 181 3.13 -23.25 -3.75
C GLN A 181 4.05 -24.26 -4.43
N GLU A 182 3.50 -25.19 -5.20
CA GLU A 182 4.27 -26.18 -5.96
C GLU A 182 5.19 -25.51 -6.98
N ARG A 183 4.66 -24.60 -7.81
CA ARG A 183 5.46 -23.85 -8.79
C ARG A 183 6.54 -23.03 -8.13
N LYS A 184 6.23 -22.38 -7.00
CA LYS A 184 7.20 -21.65 -6.17
C LYS A 184 8.33 -22.57 -5.73
N HIS A 185 8.00 -23.75 -5.21
CA HIS A 185 8.97 -24.73 -4.75
C HIS A 185 9.87 -25.24 -5.87
N VAL A 186 9.29 -25.55 -7.04
CA VAL A 186 10.05 -25.96 -8.24
C VAL A 186 11.01 -24.87 -8.69
N LEU A 187 10.56 -23.61 -8.72
CA LEU A 187 11.41 -22.47 -9.09
C LEU A 187 12.60 -22.33 -8.14
N TYR A 188 12.36 -22.41 -6.82
CA TYR A 188 13.43 -22.36 -5.82
C TYR A 188 14.40 -23.55 -5.95
N ALA A 189 13.90 -24.76 -6.17
CA ALA A 189 14.75 -25.94 -6.36
C ALA A 189 15.64 -25.81 -7.61
N TYR A 190 15.07 -25.31 -8.71
CA TYR A 190 15.82 -25.04 -9.93
C TYR A 190 16.87 -23.94 -9.73
N ALA A 191 16.50 -22.83 -9.09
CA ALA A 191 17.42 -21.73 -8.79
C ALA A 191 18.59 -22.20 -7.91
N ARG A 192 18.32 -22.99 -6.85
CA ARG A 192 19.36 -23.57 -5.99
C ARG A 192 20.30 -24.48 -6.78
N ARG A 193 19.78 -25.34 -7.65
CA ARG A 193 20.59 -26.22 -8.50
C ARG A 193 21.51 -25.40 -9.42
N ARG A 194 20.95 -24.42 -10.13
CA ARG A 194 21.70 -23.53 -11.03
C ARG A 194 22.75 -22.71 -10.29
N TYR A 195 22.44 -22.29 -9.06
CA TYR A 195 23.39 -21.59 -8.21
C TYR A 195 24.57 -22.49 -7.83
N LEU A 196 24.32 -23.73 -7.40
CA LEU A 196 25.39 -24.68 -7.09
C LEU A 196 26.19 -25.09 -8.33
N GLU A 197 25.56 -25.24 -9.49
CA GLU A 197 26.28 -25.49 -10.76
C GLU A 197 27.22 -24.33 -11.11
N LYS A 198 26.80 -23.09 -10.88
CA LYS A 198 27.58 -21.89 -11.23
C LYS A 198 28.64 -21.53 -10.19
N TYR A 199 28.37 -21.75 -8.90
CA TYR A 199 29.20 -21.28 -7.78
C TYR A 199 29.75 -22.40 -6.89
N GLY A 200 29.25 -23.62 -7.02
CA GLY A 200 29.72 -24.78 -6.24
C GLY A 200 31.10 -25.28 -6.67
N THR A 201 31.48 -25.11 -7.94
CA THR A 201 32.83 -25.43 -8.45
C THR A 201 33.86 -24.36 -8.07
N GLN A 202 33.49 -23.07 -8.00
CA GLN A 202 34.40 -21.99 -7.58
C GLN A 202 34.88 -22.09 -6.12
N ARG A 203 34.17 -22.83 -5.26
CA ARG A 203 34.55 -22.99 -3.84
C ARG A 203 35.46 -24.20 -3.60
N ALA A 204 35.57 -25.12 -4.56
CA ALA A 204 36.42 -26.32 -4.43
C ALA A 204 37.87 -26.09 -4.89
N ASP A 205 38.13 -25.15 -5.80
CA ASP A 205 39.47 -24.83 -6.32
C ASP A 205 40.24 -23.78 -5.49
N GLY A 206 39.73 -23.36 -4.34
CA GLY A 206 40.31 -22.34 -3.47
C GLY A 206 41.13 -22.87 -2.27
N SER A 207 41.57 -24.11 -2.30
CA SER A 207 42.40 -24.72 -1.25
C SER A 207 43.58 -25.46 -1.85
N HIS A 208 44.61 -24.72 -2.27
CA HIS A 208 46.01 -25.18 -2.29
C HIS A 208 46.96 -23.99 -2.33
#